data_AF-A0A6H9K1R4-F1
#
_entry.id   AF-A0A6H9K1R4-F1
#
_cell.length_a   1.000
_cell.length_b   1.000
_cell.length_c   1.000
_cell.angle_alpha   90.00
_cell.angle_beta   90.00
_cell.angle_gamma   90.00
#
_symmetry.space_group_name_H-M   'P 1'
#
loop_
_entity.id
_entity.type
_entity.pdbx_description
1 polymer ?
#
loop_
_entity_poly.entity_id
_entity_poly.type
_entity_poly.pdbx_seq_one_letter_code
_entity_poly.pdbx_strand_id
1 'polypeptide(L)'
;MGNISASKLGGLGLIIGPGLATILYLLLFLVLGDGASGGVRDFSVTSDPSALERFLWIFPGISLIFFLYGVIVLHSDIKENGNNEALFRLGTMGLFIGIVGIIISSGLGFGTNFEGLTGLSEGYGATLNLVGGSIGTYTGLIFSIGSLLIAWAVSSSRQGGQRIFGCVIALIAAINVVVGILNLVDTSTWEIGGIVTPITYVLYSIWTITLGLGLFNKD
;
A
#
# COMPACT_ATOMS: atom_id res chain seq x y z
N MET A 1 -20.36 24.77 -13.49
CA MET A 1 -19.68 23.50 -13.14
C MET A 1 -19.77 23.37 -11.63
N GLY A 2 -20.40 22.31 -11.11
CA GLY A 2 -20.59 22.15 -9.67
C GLY A 2 -19.26 21.89 -8.96
N ASN A 3 -18.95 22.65 -7.92
CA ASN A 3 -17.74 22.44 -7.13
C ASN A 3 -17.84 21.13 -6.34
N ILE A 4 -16.85 20.24 -6.47
CA ILE A 4 -16.74 19.04 -5.64
C ILE A 4 -16.17 19.42 -4.27
N SER A 5 -16.82 18.99 -3.18
CA SER A 5 -16.31 19.24 -1.82
C SER A 5 -15.09 18.36 -1.53
N ALA A 6 -14.21 18.83 -0.62
CA ALA A 6 -13.04 18.06 -0.20
C ALA A 6 -13.43 16.69 0.37
N SER A 7 -14.54 16.62 1.12
CA SER A 7 -15.12 15.40 1.68
C SER A 7 -15.53 14.40 0.60
N LYS A 8 -16.19 14.86 -0.47
CA LYS A 8 -16.56 13.99 -1.61
C LYS A 8 -15.34 13.45 -2.35
N LEU A 9 -14.37 14.31 -2.67
CA LEU A 9 -13.16 13.87 -3.37
C LEU A 9 -12.30 12.95 -2.48
N GLY A 10 -12.20 13.25 -1.18
CA GLY A 10 -11.48 12.43 -0.21
C GLY A 10 -12.13 11.06 0.01
N GLY A 11 -13.46 11.04 0.11
CA GLY A 11 -14.25 9.80 0.16
C GLY A 11 -14.03 8.92 -1.06
N LEU A 12 -14.07 9.51 -2.27
CA LEU A 12 -13.72 8.81 -3.51
C LEU A 12 -12.28 8.29 -3.51
N GLY A 13 -11.33 9.07 -2.98
CA GLY A 13 -9.93 8.64 -2.83
C GLY A 13 -9.78 7.40 -1.93
N LEU A 14 -10.50 7.34 -0.82
CA LEU A 14 -10.52 6.19 0.10
C LEU A 14 -11.24 4.95 -0.46
N ILE A 15 -12.18 5.15 -1.38
CA ILE A 15 -12.90 4.05 -2.06
C ILE A 15 -12.07 3.51 -3.23
N ILE A 16 -11.73 4.39 -4.17
CA ILE A 16 -11.10 4.03 -5.44
C ILE A 16 -9.65 3.65 -5.25
N GLY A 17 -8.90 4.37 -4.40
CA GLY A 17 -7.46 4.11 -4.22
C GLY A 17 -7.20 2.66 -3.83
N PRO A 18 -7.58 2.22 -2.63
CA PRO A 18 -7.33 0.86 -2.15
C PRO A 18 -8.00 -0.21 -3.03
N GLY A 19 -9.24 0.04 -3.49
CA GLY A 19 -9.96 -0.89 -4.37
C GLY A 19 -9.28 -1.11 -5.72
N LEU A 20 -8.83 -0.05 -6.38
CA LEU A 20 -8.12 -0.13 -7.66
C LEU A 20 -6.79 -0.87 -7.51
N ALA A 21 -6.01 -0.57 -6.46
CA ALA A 21 -4.76 -1.28 -6.18
C ALA A 21 -5.00 -2.78 -5.93
N THR A 22 -6.05 -3.15 -5.18
CA THR A 22 -6.40 -4.55 -4.96
C THR A 22 -6.73 -5.26 -6.28
N ILE A 23 -7.55 -4.65 -7.14
CA ILE A 23 -7.93 -5.25 -8.43
C ILE A 23 -6.71 -5.41 -9.34
N LEU A 24 -5.85 -4.39 -9.42
CA LEU A 24 -4.63 -4.42 -10.23
C LEU A 24 -3.64 -5.47 -9.73
N TYR A 25 -3.50 -5.61 -8.41
CA TYR A 25 -2.65 -6.64 -7.82
C TYR A 25 -3.14 -8.04 -8.21
N LEU A 26 -4.45 -8.31 -8.09
CA LEU A 26 -5.01 -9.60 -8.51
C LEU A 26 -4.82 -9.83 -10.01
N LEU A 27 -5.01 -8.82 -10.85
CA LEU A 27 -4.76 -8.94 -12.29
C LEU A 27 -3.30 -9.27 -12.61
N LEU A 28 -2.35 -8.54 -12.02
CA LEU A 28 -0.92 -8.69 -12.29
C LEU A 28 -0.37 -10.02 -11.77
N PHE A 29 -0.71 -10.41 -10.54
CA PHE A 29 -0.08 -11.54 -9.87
C PHE A 29 -0.88 -12.86 -9.94
N LEU A 30 -2.21 -12.81 -10.10
CA LEU A 30 -3.04 -14.02 -10.18
C LEU A 30 -3.42 -14.39 -11.62
N VAL A 31 -3.70 -13.41 -12.47
CA VAL A 31 -4.19 -13.65 -13.84
C VAL A 31 -3.07 -13.62 -14.86
N LEU A 32 -2.19 -12.62 -14.78
CA LEU A 32 -1.10 -12.40 -15.74
C LEU A 32 0.24 -13.02 -15.31
N GLY A 33 0.31 -13.61 -14.11
CA GLY A 33 1.51 -13.84 -13.28
C GLY A 33 2.66 -14.72 -13.80
N ASP A 34 3.04 -14.64 -15.07
CA ASP A 34 4.31 -15.17 -15.58
C ASP A 34 5.51 -14.29 -15.15
N GLY A 35 5.24 -13.04 -14.73
CA GLY A 35 6.17 -12.08 -14.13
C GLY A 35 6.74 -12.43 -12.74
N ALA A 36 6.30 -13.55 -12.15
CA ALA A 36 6.65 -13.96 -10.78
C ALA A 36 7.07 -15.44 -10.71
N SER A 37 7.65 -15.97 -11.78
CA SER A 37 8.07 -17.37 -11.88
C SER A 37 9.29 -17.73 -11.00
N GLY A 38 9.95 -16.75 -10.39
CA GLY A 38 10.92 -16.96 -9.31
C GLY A 38 10.24 -17.01 -7.93
N GLY A 39 10.75 -17.84 -7.03
CA GLY A 39 10.33 -17.79 -5.62
C GLY A 39 10.55 -16.37 -5.05
N VAL A 40 9.85 -16.01 -3.96
CA VAL A 40 9.91 -14.64 -3.35
C VAL A 40 11.34 -14.21 -2.94
N ARG A 41 12.29 -15.14 -2.93
CA ARG A 41 13.71 -14.97 -2.60
C ARG A 41 14.64 -15.09 -3.81
N ASP A 42 14.11 -15.47 -4.96
CA ASP A 42 14.87 -15.69 -6.18
C ASP A 42 14.86 -14.44 -7.05
N PHE A 43 15.87 -13.60 -6.83
CA PHE A 43 16.09 -12.39 -7.62
C PHE A 43 16.85 -12.65 -8.92
N SER A 44 17.25 -13.90 -9.20
CA SER A 44 17.99 -14.26 -10.41
C SER A 44 17.07 -14.46 -11.63
N VAL A 45 15.79 -14.68 -11.39
CA VAL A 45 14.76 -14.77 -12.42
C VAL A 45 14.29 -13.35 -12.77
N THR A 46 14.86 -12.79 -13.83
CA THR A 46 14.24 -11.66 -14.53
C THR A 46 13.17 -12.22 -15.47
N SER A 47 11.92 -12.25 -15.01
CA SER A 47 10.79 -12.47 -15.91
C SER A 47 10.78 -11.36 -16.97
N ASP A 48 10.39 -11.68 -18.20
CA ASP A 48 10.16 -10.69 -19.26
C ASP A 48 8.66 -10.35 -19.30
N PRO A 49 8.17 -9.37 -18.51
CA PRO A 49 6.75 -9.10 -18.40
C PRO A 49 6.18 -8.62 -19.73
N SER A 50 4.96 -9.07 -20.04
CA SER A 50 4.26 -8.65 -21.25
C SER A 50 4.09 -7.12 -21.31
N ALA A 51 3.92 -6.56 -22.52
CA ALA A 51 3.69 -5.12 -22.68
C ALA A 51 2.46 -4.63 -21.88
N LEU A 52 1.45 -5.49 -21.70
CA LEU A 52 0.29 -5.20 -20.87
C LEU A 52 0.64 -5.14 -19.39
N GLU A 53 1.41 -6.10 -18.88
CA GLU A 53 1.90 -6.07 -17.49
C GLU A 53 2.70 -4.80 -17.24
N ARG A 54 3.67 -4.48 -18.10
CA ARG A 54 4.49 -3.27 -18.01
C ARG A 54 3.63 -2.00 -17.90
N PHE A 55 2.55 -1.92 -18.67
CA PHE A 55 1.59 -0.80 -18.61
C PHE A 55 0.79 -0.78 -17.30
N LEU A 56 0.30 -1.93 -16.86
CA LEU A 56 -0.54 -2.06 -15.65
C LEU A 56 0.25 -1.77 -14.36
N TRP A 57 1.56 -1.99 -14.33
CA TRP A 57 2.44 -1.76 -13.18
C TRP A 57 2.52 -0.29 -12.70
N ILE A 58 2.11 0.68 -13.52
CA ILE A 58 2.13 2.11 -13.16
C ILE A 58 0.94 2.47 -12.24
N PHE A 59 -0.18 1.77 -12.40
CA PHE A 59 -1.44 2.16 -11.76
C PHE A 59 -1.51 1.95 -10.24
N PRO A 60 -0.85 0.94 -9.62
CA PRO A 60 -0.82 0.82 -8.16
C PRO A 60 -0.26 2.07 -7.47
N GLY A 61 0.81 2.66 -8.00
CA GLY A 61 1.39 3.89 -7.46
C GLY A 61 0.42 5.07 -7.53
N ILE A 62 -0.27 5.22 -8.67
CA ILE A 62 -1.30 6.26 -8.87
C ILE A 62 -2.46 6.07 -7.88
N SER A 63 -2.93 4.83 -7.73
CA SER A 63 -4.01 4.47 -6.81
C SER A 63 -3.67 4.84 -5.35
N LEU A 64 -2.42 4.62 -4.92
CA LEU A 64 -1.97 4.96 -3.58
C LEU A 64 -1.94 6.49 -3.34
N ILE A 65 -1.73 7.31 -4.39
CA ILE A 65 -1.81 8.77 -4.26
C ILE A 65 -3.25 9.22 -3.99
N PHE A 66 -4.24 8.65 -4.70
CA PHE A 66 -5.66 8.90 -4.42
C PHE A 66 -6.03 8.49 -3.00
N PHE A 67 -5.50 7.34 -2.55
CA PHE A 67 -5.69 6.88 -1.20
C PHE A 67 -5.11 7.86 -0.16
N LEU A 68 -3.87 8.32 -0.35
CA LEU A 68 -3.23 9.29 0.53
C LEU A 68 -4.04 10.58 0.65
N TYR A 69 -4.54 11.11 -0.46
CA TYR A 69 -5.42 12.29 -0.43
C TYR A 69 -6.67 12.03 0.42
N GLY A 70 -7.30 10.87 0.24
CA GLY A 70 -8.45 10.46 1.04
C GLY A 70 -8.16 10.40 2.55
N VAL A 71 -6.98 9.88 2.92
CA VAL A 71 -6.52 9.84 4.32
C VAL A 71 -6.28 11.24 4.88
N ILE A 72 -5.72 12.16 4.08
CA ILE A 72 -5.51 13.57 4.50
C ILE A 72 -6.85 14.26 4.77
N VAL A 73 -7.86 14.03 3.93
CA VAL A 73 -9.21 14.57 4.17
C VAL A 73 -9.83 13.96 5.43
N LEU A 74 -9.66 12.65 5.65
CA LEU A 74 -10.11 11.97 6.88
C LEU A 74 -9.41 12.52 8.14
N HIS A 75 -8.15 12.91 8.03
CA HIS A 75 -7.43 13.55 9.13
C HIS A 75 -8.11 14.85 9.57
N SER A 76 -8.49 15.69 8.60
CA SER A 76 -9.22 16.94 8.88
C SER A 76 -10.56 16.68 9.58
N ASP A 77 -11.28 15.62 9.18
CA ASP A 77 -12.53 15.19 9.84
C ASP A 77 -12.31 14.76 11.30
N ILE A 78 -11.22 14.05 11.59
CA ILE A 78 -10.89 13.61 12.95
C ILE A 78 -10.39 14.78 13.81
N LYS A 79 -9.67 15.72 13.21
CA LYS A 79 -9.22 16.95 13.87
C LYS A 79 -10.38 17.77 14.42
N GLU A 80 -11.46 17.91 13.65
CA GLU A 80 -12.67 18.62 14.10
C GLU A 80 -13.34 17.96 15.32
N ASN A 81 -13.18 16.64 15.47
CA ASN A 81 -13.69 15.87 16.61
C ASN A 81 -12.77 15.90 17.85
N GLY A 82 -11.61 16.57 17.76
CA GLY A 82 -10.82 17.04 18.91
C GLY A 82 -9.96 16.01 19.64
N ASN A 83 -9.96 14.73 19.27
CA ASN A 83 -9.18 13.69 19.94
C ASN A 83 -8.38 12.83 18.95
N ASN A 84 -7.15 12.46 19.32
CA ASN A 84 -6.22 11.63 18.52
C ASN A 84 -5.65 12.24 17.22
N GLU A 85 -5.76 13.56 17.00
CA GLU A 85 -5.16 14.25 15.83
C GLU A 85 -3.65 13.97 15.72
N ALA A 86 -2.90 14.12 16.82
CA ALA A 86 -1.45 13.93 16.80
C ALA A 86 -1.05 12.50 16.39
N LEU A 87 -1.81 11.51 16.84
CA LEU A 87 -1.59 10.10 16.52
C LEU A 87 -1.91 9.83 15.05
N PHE A 88 -3.04 10.35 14.56
CA PHE A 88 -3.42 10.24 13.16
C PHE A 88 -2.37 10.90 12.26
N ARG A 89 -1.92 12.11 12.59
CA ARG A 89 -0.89 12.85 11.84
C ARG A 89 0.42 12.07 11.77
N LEU A 90 0.88 11.50 12.88
CA LEU A 90 2.08 10.65 12.86
C LEU A 90 1.87 9.43 11.95
N GLY A 91 0.70 8.79 12.04
CA GLY A 91 0.34 7.69 11.16
C GLY A 91 0.34 8.07 9.67
N THR A 92 -0.17 9.25 9.32
CA THR A 92 -0.14 9.74 7.93
C THR A 92 1.26 9.96 7.40
N MET A 93 2.23 10.34 8.24
CA MET A 93 3.62 10.47 7.83
C MET A 93 4.23 9.10 7.49
N GLY A 94 3.96 8.09 8.32
CA GLY A 94 4.38 6.71 8.05
C GLY A 94 3.75 6.16 6.76
N LEU A 95 2.45 6.42 6.56
CA LEU A 95 1.72 6.03 5.36
C LEU A 95 2.29 6.70 4.11
N PHE A 96 2.63 8.00 4.17
CA PHE A 96 3.28 8.73 3.08
C PHE A 96 4.64 8.13 2.71
N ILE A 97 5.53 7.92 3.69
CA ILE A 97 6.85 7.32 3.47
C ILE A 97 6.71 5.92 2.85
N GLY A 98 5.76 5.14 3.35
CA GLY A 98 5.43 3.82 2.82
C GLY A 98 5.03 3.86 1.35
N ILE A 99 4.12 4.77 0.97
CA ILE A 99 3.67 4.92 -0.42
C ILE A 99 4.84 5.33 -1.33
N VAL A 100 5.66 6.30 -0.91
CA VAL A 100 6.85 6.73 -1.66
C VAL A 100 7.81 5.55 -1.85
N GLY A 101 8.03 4.76 -0.80
CA GLY A 101 8.85 3.56 -0.85
C GLY A 101 8.34 2.50 -1.83
N ILE A 102 7.03 2.23 -1.84
CA ILE A 102 6.39 1.33 -2.80
C ILE A 102 6.59 1.83 -4.23
N ILE A 103 6.40 3.12 -4.49
CA ILE A 103 6.59 3.72 -5.82
C ILE A 103 8.05 3.59 -6.28
N ILE A 104 9.01 3.88 -5.40
CA ILE A 104 10.45 3.75 -5.72
C ILE A 104 10.82 2.29 -5.96
N SER A 105 10.40 1.39 -5.08
CA SER A 105 10.64 -0.06 -5.20
C SER A 105 10.11 -0.61 -6.53
N SER A 106 8.86 -0.27 -6.88
CA SER A 106 8.26 -0.69 -8.16
C SER A 106 8.96 -0.04 -9.36
N GLY A 107 9.37 1.22 -9.25
CA GLY A 107 10.11 1.92 -10.30
C GLY A 107 11.48 1.30 -10.59
N LEU A 108 12.18 0.81 -9.56
CA LEU A 108 13.45 0.08 -9.74
C LEU A 108 13.25 -1.24 -10.49
N GLY A 109 12.18 -1.97 -10.21
CA GLY A 109 11.80 -3.15 -10.98
C GLY A 109 11.51 -2.84 -12.45
N PHE A 110 11.00 -1.64 -12.77
CA PHE A 110 10.82 -1.23 -14.17
C PHE A 110 12.14 -1.03 -14.92
N GLY A 111 13.23 -0.71 -14.21
CA GLY A 111 14.56 -0.53 -14.79
C GLY A 111 15.11 -1.77 -15.50
N THR A 112 14.58 -2.96 -15.22
CA THR A 112 14.97 -4.20 -15.93
C THR A 112 14.31 -4.34 -17.31
N ASN A 113 13.30 -3.52 -17.62
CA ASN A 113 12.50 -3.61 -18.85
C ASN A 113 12.93 -2.61 -19.93
N PHE A 114 14.03 -1.88 -19.72
CA PHE A 114 14.55 -0.93 -20.71
C PHE A 114 15.35 -1.67 -21.79
N GLU A 115 14.71 -1.88 -22.94
CA GLU A 115 15.31 -2.52 -24.11
C GLU A 115 16.40 -1.64 -24.77
N GLY A 116 17.45 -2.27 -25.31
CA GLY A 116 18.48 -1.59 -26.09
C GLY A 116 19.57 -0.88 -25.28
N LEU A 117 19.57 -1.02 -23.95
CA LEU A 117 20.66 -0.50 -23.11
C LEU A 117 21.97 -1.28 -23.34
N THR A 118 23.09 -0.56 -23.37
CA THR A 118 24.44 -1.13 -23.51
C THR A 118 25.32 -0.70 -22.33
N GLY A 119 26.36 -1.49 -22.01
CA GLY A 119 27.29 -1.18 -20.91
C GLY A 119 26.81 -1.57 -19.50
N LEU A 120 25.79 -2.41 -19.39
CA LEU A 120 25.29 -2.93 -18.11
C LEU A 120 26.18 -4.08 -17.61
N SER A 121 26.39 -4.16 -16.30
CA SER A 121 27.08 -5.29 -15.68
C SER A 121 26.24 -6.57 -15.73
N GLU A 122 26.91 -7.72 -15.77
CA GLU A 122 26.23 -9.01 -15.61
C GLU A 122 25.47 -9.04 -14.27
N GLY A 123 24.22 -9.53 -14.27
CA GLY A 123 23.39 -9.57 -13.06
C GLY A 123 22.81 -8.22 -12.60
N TYR A 124 22.82 -7.16 -13.44
CA TYR A 124 22.26 -5.86 -13.06
C TYR A 124 20.79 -5.96 -12.60
N GLY A 125 19.98 -6.80 -13.27
CA GLY A 125 18.56 -7.00 -12.93
C GLY A 125 18.37 -7.56 -11.52
N ALA A 126 19.17 -8.55 -11.14
CA ALA A 126 19.17 -9.09 -9.78
C ALA A 126 19.55 -8.03 -8.73
N THR A 127 20.51 -7.16 -9.06
CA THR A 127 20.91 -6.05 -8.19
C THR A 127 19.78 -5.03 -8.02
N LEU A 128 19.12 -4.63 -9.11
CA LEU A 128 17.98 -3.70 -9.06
C LEU A 128 16.82 -4.29 -8.26
N ASN A 129 16.49 -5.56 -8.47
CA ASN A 129 15.42 -6.24 -7.74
C ASN A 129 15.76 -6.40 -6.25
N LEU A 130 17.02 -6.68 -5.90
CA LEU A 130 17.47 -6.74 -4.51
C LEU A 130 17.33 -5.37 -3.81
N VAL A 131 17.80 -4.29 -4.46
CA VAL A 131 17.68 -2.93 -3.94
C VAL A 131 16.21 -2.53 -3.80
N GLY A 132 15.40 -2.78 -4.83
CA GLY A 132 13.95 -2.55 -4.81
C GLY A 132 13.29 -3.29 -3.65
N GLY A 133 13.53 -4.60 -3.55
CA GLY A 133 13.04 -5.44 -2.46
C GLY A 133 13.41 -4.90 -1.08
N SER A 134 14.66 -4.49 -0.86
CA SER A 134 15.10 -3.92 0.43
C SER A 134 14.37 -2.63 0.81
N ILE A 135 14.17 -1.72 -0.16
CA ILE A 135 13.42 -0.48 0.03
C ILE A 135 11.95 -0.81 0.33
N GLY A 136 11.36 -1.71 -0.47
CA GLY A 136 9.98 -2.15 -0.33
C GLY A 136 9.70 -2.77 1.05
N THR A 137 10.57 -3.66 1.53
CA THR A 137 10.42 -4.30 2.85
C THR A 137 10.51 -3.27 3.98
N TYR A 138 11.51 -2.39 3.95
CA TYR A 138 11.69 -1.40 5.02
C TYR A 138 10.56 -0.37 5.05
N THR A 139 10.18 0.16 3.88
CA THR A 139 9.10 1.15 3.78
C THR A 139 7.72 0.53 3.98
N GLY A 140 7.53 -0.75 3.67
CA GLY A 140 6.33 -1.53 4.01
C GLY A 140 6.12 -1.70 5.52
N LEU A 141 7.21 -1.83 6.29
CA LEU A 141 7.13 -1.78 7.77
C LEU A 141 6.65 -0.41 8.24
N ILE A 142 7.24 0.68 7.72
CA ILE A 142 6.83 2.05 8.06
C ILE A 142 5.36 2.30 7.69
N PHE A 143 4.91 1.80 6.54
CA PHE A 143 3.51 1.83 6.12
C PHE A 143 2.61 1.12 7.14
N SER A 144 3.01 -0.07 7.60
CA SER A 144 2.25 -0.88 8.56
C SER A 144 2.16 -0.21 9.94
N ILE A 145 3.23 0.45 10.37
CA ILE A 145 3.20 1.28 11.59
C ILE A 145 2.26 2.47 11.39
N GLY A 146 2.35 3.15 10.24
CA GLY A 146 1.49 4.27 9.92
C GLY A 146 -0.01 3.91 9.92
N SER A 147 -0.35 2.79 9.28
CA SER A 147 -1.71 2.28 9.20
C SER A 147 -2.25 1.82 10.56
N LEU A 148 -1.41 1.23 11.42
CA LEU A 148 -1.75 0.91 12.81
C LEU A 148 -2.15 2.15 13.59
N LEU A 149 -1.33 3.21 13.54
CA LEU A 149 -1.61 4.47 14.25
C LEU A 149 -2.90 5.13 13.76
N ILE A 150 -3.13 5.12 12.44
CA ILE A 150 -4.38 5.62 11.83
C ILE A 150 -5.57 4.79 12.28
N ALA A 151 -5.50 3.46 12.20
CA ALA A 151 -6.59 2.56 12.60
C ALA A 151 -6.94 2.73 14.08
N TRP A 152 -5.92 2.86 14.93
CA TRP A 152 -6.12 3.16 16.34
C TRP A 152 -6.81 4.51 16.55
N ALA A 153 -6.30 5.58 15.93
CA ALA A 153 -6.88 6.92 16.03
C ALA A 153 -8.35 6.97 15.56
N VAL A 154 -8.67 6.28 14.46
CA VAL A 154 -10.06 6.16 13.96
C VAL A 154 -10.93 5.39 14.95
N SER A 155 -10.43 4.25 15.47
CA SER A 155 -11.19 3.40 16.40
C SER A 155 -11.53 4.14 17.71
N SER A 156 -10.60 4.94 18.22
CA SER A 156 -10.79 5.72 19.45
C SER A 156 -11.70 6.94 19.26
N SER A 157 -11.84 7.43 18.01
CA SER A 157 -12.61 8.65 17.71
C SER A 157 -14.02 8.37 17.20
N ARG A 158 -14.33 7.14 16.77
CA ARG A 158 -15.65 6.73 16.28
C ARG A 158 -16.41 5.87 17.31
N GLN A 159 -17.71 5.72 17.10
CA GLN A 159 -18.60 4.90 17.93
C GLN A 159 -19.23 3.75 17.13
N GLY A 160 -19.83 2.78 17.82
CA GLY A 160 -20.57 1.67 17.21
C GLY A 160 -19.71 0.77 16.32
N GLY A 161 -20.27 0.32 15.19
CA GLY A 161 -19.61 -0.63 14.28
C GLY A 161 -18.29 -0.13 13.70
N GLN A 162 -18.14 1.19 13.49
CA GLN A 162 -16.92 1.80 12.97
C GLN A 162 -15.75 1.73 13.97
N ARG A 163 -16.05 1.74 15.27
CA ARG A 163 -15.05 1.52 16.33
C ARG A 163 -14.55 0.09 16.33
N ILE A 164 -15.48 -0.88 16.31
CA ILE A 164 -15.14 -2.31 16.31
C ILE A 164 -14.32 -2.65 15.07
N PHE A 165 -14.73 -2.16 13.89
CA PHE A 165 -14.00 -2.41 12.66
C PHE A 165 -12.60 -1.76 12.68
N GLY A 166 -12.49 -0.54 13.19
CA GLY A 166 -11.18 0.12 13.40
C GLY A 166 -10.25 -0.68 14.33
N CYS A 167 -10.77 -1.25 15.42
CA CYS A 167 -9.98 -2.11 16.32
C CYS A 167 -9.49 -3.39 15.61
N VAL A 168 -10.34 -4.02 14.79
CA VAL A 168 -9.95 -5.21 14.01
C VAL A 168 -8.81 -4.87 13.05
N ILE A 169 -8.90 -3.73 12.35
CA ILE A 169 -7.83 -3.29 11.46
C ILE A 169 -6.57 -2.90 12.21
N ALA A 170 -6.67 -2.30 13.40
CA ALA A 170 -5.52 -2.04 14.25
C ALA A 170 -4.80 -3.34 14.65
N LEU A 171 -5.52 -4.40 15.00
CA LEU A 171 -4.93 -5.71 15.27
C LEU A 171 -4.24 -6.31 14.04
N ILE A 172 -4.86 -6.22 12.87
CA ILE A 172 -4.28 -6.70 11.61
C ILE A 172 -3.01 -5.91 11.25
N ALA A 173 -3.02 -4.59 11.41
CA ALA A 173 -1.86 -3.75 11.18
C ALA A 173 -0.73 -4.07 12.17
N ALA A 174 -1.04 -4.37 13.45
CA ALA A 174 -0.06 -4.82 14.42
C ALA A 174 0.59 -6.16 14.02
N ILE A 175 -0.20 -7.12 13.49
CA ILE A 175 0.34 -8.36 12.93
C ILE A 175 1.29 -8.07 11.77
N ASN A 176 0.91 -7.17 10.86
CA ASN A 176 1.77 -6.78 9.74
C ASN A 176 3.07 -6.09 10.20
N VAL A 177 3.05 -5.33 11.30
CA VAL A 177 4.27 -4.79 11.90
C VAL A 177 5.20 -5.91 12.36
N VAL A 178 4.66 -6.93 13.04
CA VAL A 178 5.45 -8.09 13.49
C VAL A 178 6.02 -8.86 12.30
N VAL A 179 5.20 -9.16 11.29
CA VAL A 179 5.64 -9.84 10.06
C VAL A 179 6.70 -9.02 9.32
N GLY A 180 6.53 -7.69 9.25
CA GLY A 180 7.51 -6.79 8.63
C GLY A 180 8.86 -6.80 9.35
N ILE A 181 8.88 -6.83 10.69
CA ILE A 181 10.11 -6.97 11.47
C ILE A 181 10.77 -8.33 11.19
N LEU A 182 9.99 -9.42 11.16
CA LEU A 182 10.52 -10.75 10.86
C LEU A 182 11.15 -10.78 9.45
N ASN A 183 10.49 -10.21 8.45
CA ASN A 183 11.02 -10.14 7.09
C ASN A 183 12.31 -9.31 6.98
N LEU A 184 12.53 -8.33 7.86
CA LEU A 184 13.79 -7.58 7.89
C LEU A 184 14.94 -8.36 8.55
N VAL A 185 14.62 -9.21 9.53
CA VAL A 185 15.62 -9.96 10.30
C VAL A 185 15.96 -11.29 9.62
N ASP A 186 14.96 -11.96 9.04
CA ASP A 186 15.11 -13.25 8.38
C ASP A 186 14.36 -13.27 7.04
N THR A 187 15.12 -13.41 5.95
CA THR A 187 14.54 -13.47 4.60
C THR A 187 13.82 -14.80 4.32
N SER A 188 13.96 -15.81 5.18
CA SER A 188 13.22 -17.07 5.07
C SER A 188 11.71 -16.88 5.27
N THR A 189 11.29 -15.81 5.96
CA THR A 189 9.86 -15.54 6.20
C THR A 189 9.18 -14.78 5.07
N TRP A 190 9.91 -14.42 4.01
CA TRP A 190 9.36 -13.64 2.89
C TRP A 190 8.24 -14.37 2.14
N GLU A 191 8.29 -15.70 2.09
CA GLU A 191 7.20 -16.51 1.52
C GLU A 191 5.90 -16.33 2.30
N ILE A 192 5.99 -16.34 3.63
CA ILE A 192 4.85 -16.07 4.51
C ILE A 192 4.38 -14.63 4.34
N GLY A 193 5.31 -13.67 4.26
CA GLY A 193 5.02 -12.27 3.97
C GLY A 193 4.24 -12.07 2.67
N GLY A 194 4.63 -12.77 1.60
CA GLY A 194 3.97 -12.74 0.30
C GLY A 194 2.53 -13.26 0.32
N ILE A 195 2.19 -14.16 1.24
CA ILE A 195 0.83 -14.69 1.42
C ILE A 195 -0.02 -13.78 2.33
N VAL A 196 0.57 -13.29 3.43
CA VAL A 196 -0.16 -12.51 4.44
C VAL A 196 -0.46 -11.08 3.96
N THR A 197 0.48 -10.44 3.28
CA THR A 197 0.37 -9.03 2.86
C THR A 197 -0.85 -8.77 1.96
N PRO A 198 -1.15 -9.57 0.92
CA PRO A 198 -2.33 -9.35 0.09
C PRO A 198 -3.65 -9.52 0.84
N ILE A 199 -3.75 -10.52 1.73
CA ILE A 199 -4.96 -10.77 2.52
C ILE A 199 -5.24 -9.60 3.45
N THR A 200 -4.22 -9.13 4.15
CA THR A 200 -4.35 -7.97 5.05
C THR A 200 -4.66 -6.69 4.29
N TYR A 201 -4.11 -6.53 3.09
CA TYR A 201 -4.44 -5.41 2.20
C TYR A 201 -5.90 -5.41 1.76
N VAL A 202 -6.50 -6.57 1.43
CA VAL A 202 -7.93 -6.66 1.10
C VAL A 202 -8.81 -6.18 2.27
N LEU A 203 -8.51 -6.62 3.49
CA LEU A 203 -9.25 -6.21 4.68
C LEU A 203 -9.13 -4.70 4.93
N TYR A 204 -7.92 -4.17 4.73
CA TYR A 204 -7.66 -2.74 4.80
C TYR A 204 -8.45 -1.96 3.75
N SER A 205 -8.47 -2.42 2.49
CA SER A 205 -9.26 -1.83 1.40
C SER A 205 -10.76 -1.79 1.71
N ILE A 206 -11.32 -2.89 2.25
CA ILE A 206 -12.74 -2.92 2.64
C ILE A 206 -13.00 -1.87 3.72
N TRP A 207 -12.14 -1.79 4.74
CA TRP A 207 -12.30 -0.79 5.80
C TRP A 207 -12.22 0.63 5.27
N THR A 208 -11.23 0.96 4.46
CA THR A 208 -11.08 2.31 3.88
C THR A 208 -12.27 2.68 2.99
N ILE A 209 -12.84 1.73 2.25
CA ILE A 209 -14.09 1.93 1.49
C ILE A 209 -15.23 2.34 2.44
N THR A 210 -15.38 1.68 3.60
CA THR A 210 -16.42 2.07 4.58
C THR A 210 -16.18 3.47 5.15
N LEU A 211 -14.92 3.86 5.40
CA LEU A 211 -14.58 5.22 5.82
C LEU A 211 -14.88 6.25 4.73
N GLY A 212 -14.56 5.89 3.47
CA GLY A 212 -14.76 6.73 2.30
C GLY A 212 -16.23 6.95 1.98
N LEU A 213 -17.09 5.93 2.11
CA LEU A 213 -18.54 6.08 1.99
C LEU A 213 -19.09 7.01 3.06
N GLY A 214 -18.57 6.95 4.29
CA GLY A 214 -18.94 7.85 5.37
C GLY A 214 -18.56 9.32 5.09
N LEU A 215 -17.41 9.56 4.45
CA LEU A 215 -16.96 10.90 4.04
C LEU A 215 -17.70 11.41 2.81
N PHE A 216 -17.98 10.54 1.83
CA PHE A 216 -18.67 10.90 0.60
C PHE A 216 -20.10 11.37 0.84
N ASN A 217 -20.75 10.80 1.86
CA ASN A 217 -22.11 11.14 2.28
C ASN A 217 -22.16 12.34 3.25
N LYS A 218 -21.02 12.92 3.64
CA LYS A 218 -20.99 14.21 4.34
C LYS A 218 -21.08 15.33 3.30
N ASP A 219 -22.04 16.24 3.50
CA ASP A 219 -22.29 17.38 2.61
C ASP A 219 -21.08 18.32 2.49
#